data_AF-A0A7X7IR10-F1
#
_entry.id   AF-A0A7X7IR10-F1
#
_cell.length_a   1.000
_cell.length_b   1.000
_cell.length_c   1.000
_cell.angle_alpha   90.00
_cell.angle_beta   90.00
_cell.angle_gamma   90.00
#
_symmetry.space_group_name_H-M   'P 1'
#
loop_
_entity.id
_entity.type
_entity.pdbx_description
1 polymer ?
#
loop_
_entity_poly.entity_id
_entity_poly.type
_entity_poly.pdbx_seq_one_letter_code
_entity_poly.pdbx_strand_id
1 'polypeptide(L)'
;MFLASRLRLPLLTVATGLVLAAALVQAASPSVDLIHKPYDLDTGMVSRSISFENPTGAPGEGGKAAHPRHGVGRKGAPNRCIKPGETVQLCDIEGPGVIRHIWMTADGRSERFRKLVIRGYWEGQEHPSIECPVGDFFGFAHSKVTGYQSAVHSLGPKAGMNIWLPMPFNRRARFTFTNENDFEVWMYYQIDYTLQTVLPEDVGRLHACFRRENPTTLKEDFVLLPKRSQKGRFIGSLMGIRTEHPHWWGEGEMKAYLDGDTDFPTICGTGAEDYVGLSWGIQEATFLYNGCS
;
A
#
# COMPACT_ATOMS: atom_id res chain seq x y z
N MET A 1 52.87 55.99 59.74
CA MET A 1 53.53 55.08 58.77
C MET A 1 52.40 54.41 57.99
N PHE A 2 52.01 54.92 56.82
CA PHE A 2 52.44 54.44 55.50
C PHE A 2 52.32 52.89 55.42
N LEU A 3 51.58 52.24 54.54
CA LEU A 3 51.19 52.52 53.16
C LEU A 3 50.00 51.61 52.76
N ALA A 4 49.39 51.92 51.62
CA ALA A 4 48.23 51.28 51.03
C ALA A 4 48.43 49.84 50.53
N SER A 5 47.33 49.08 50.44
CA SER A 5 47.10 48.17 49.30
C SER A 5 45.60 47.95 49.07
N ARG A 6 45.12 48.44 47.92
CA ARG A 6 43.77 48.21 47.38
C ARG A 6 43.67 46.76 46.91
N LEU A 7 42.62 46.05 47.31
CA LEU A 7 42.10 44.91 46.54
C LEU A 7 40.62 45.17 46.23
N ARG A 8 40.32 45.20 44.93
CA ARG A 8 38.97 45.35 44.36
C ARG A 8 38.27 43.99 44.37
N LEU A 9 37.03 43.94 44.87
CA LEU A 9 36.12 42.80 44.64
C LEU A 9 35.81 42.66 43.15
N PRO A 10 35.66 41.43 42.61
CA PRO A 10 34.95 41.24 41.36
C PRO A 10 33.44 41.24 41.64
N LEU A 11 32.70 42.10 40.93
CA LEU A 11 31.26 41.92 40.77
C LEU A 11 31.02 40.64 39.96
N LEU A 12 30.45 39.61 40.59
CA LEU A 12 29.78 38.54 39.86
C LEU A 12 28.42 39.08 39.38
N THR A 13 28.34 39.45 38.12
CA THR A 13 27.08 39.69 37.43
C THR A 13 26.45 38.33 37.15
N VAL A 14 25.51 37.90 38.01
CA VAL A 14 24.66 36.73 37.73
C VAL A 14 23.63 37.17 36.67
N ALA A 15 23.93 36.90 35.41
CA ALA A 15 22.94 36.99 34.34
C ALA A 15 21.97 35.81 34.49
N THR A 16 20.83 36.04 35.14
CA THR A 16 19.68 35.14 35.07
C THR A 16 19.12 35.14 33.66
N GLY A 17 19.64 34.26 32.81
CA GLY A 17 19.04 33.91 31.53
C GLY A 17 17.78 33.09 31.78
N LEU A 18 16.61 33.71 31.66
CA LEU A 18 15.34 33.00 31.53
C LEU A 18 15.36 32.27 30.18
N VAL A 19 15.69 30.98 30.17
CA VAL A 19 15.43 30.11 29.02
C VAL A 19 13.94 29.79 29.05
N LEU A 20 13.14 30.54 28.29
CA LEU A 20 11.78 30.16 27.95
C LEU A 20 11.85 28.94 27.02
N ALA A 21 11.78 27.74 27.60
CA ALA A 21 11.45 26.54 26.86
C ALA A 21 9.97 26.64 26.43
N ALA A 22 9.73 27.20 25.25
CA ALA A 22 8.42 27.13 24.62
C ALA A 22 8.17 25.66 24.23
N ALA A 23 7.49 24.91 25.08
CA ALA A 23 6.90 23.64 24.71
C ALA A 23 5.78 23.94 23.71
N LEU A 24 6.10 23.90 22.41
CA LEU A 24 5.11 23.84 21.35
C LEU A 24 4.38 22.50 21.51
N VAL A 25 3.24 22.52 22.21
CA VAL A 25 2.26 21.45 22.11
C VAL A 25 1.73 21.51 20.68
N GLN A 26 2.28 20.67 19.81
CA GLN A 26 1.70 20.43 18.49
C GLN A 26 0.32 19.81 18.76
N ALA A 27 -0.73 20.63 18.74
CA ALA A 27 -2.09 20.12 18.81
C ALA A 27 -2.28 19.20 17.61
N ALA A 28 -2.42 17.89 17.85
CA ALA A 28 -2.76 16.94 16.81
C ALA A 28 -4.07 17.42 16.17
N SER A 29 -4.04 17.74 14.89
CA SER A 29 -5.27 18.06 14.17
C SER A 29 -6.25 16.90 14.35
N PRO A 30 -7.50 17.15 14.74
CA PRO A 30 -8.47 16.07 14.93
C PRO A 30 -8.57 15.26 13.64
N SER A 31 -8.46 13.94 13.75
CA SER A 31 -8.60 13.05 12.62
C SER A 31 -10.01 13.19 12.03
N VAL A 32 -10.12 13.52 10.75
CA VAL A 32 -11.40 13.61 10.04
C VAL A 32 -12.04 12.22 9.97
N ASP A 33 -13.27 12.09 10.49
CA ASP A 33 -14.05 10.85 10.48
C ASP A 33 -14.93 10.77 9.23
N LEU A 34 -14.34 10.37 8.11
CA LEU A 34 -15.04 10.30 6.82
C LEU A 34 -16.04 9.16 6.72
N ILE A 35 -15.91 8.13 7.57
CA ILE A 35 -16.76 6.93 7.50
C ILE A 35 -18.06 7.16 8.25
N HIS A 36 -17.99 7.70 9.47
CA HIS A 36 -19.18 7.88 10.31
C HIS A 36 -19.78 9.28 10.20
N LYS A 37 -19.06 10.26 9.62
CA LYS A 37 -19.56 11.61 9.37
C LYS A 37 -19.45 12.00 7.89
N PRO A 38 -20.12 11.28 6.97
CA PRO A 38 -20.07 11.59 5.55
C PRO A 38 -20.73 12.93 5.19
N TYR A 39 -21.47 13.52 6.13
CA TYR A 39 -22.10 14.84 6.01
C TYR A 39 -21.18 16.00 6.38
N ASP A 40 -19.98 15.73 6.90
CA ASP A 40 -18.99 16.78 7.20
C ASP A 40 -18.32 17.23 5.90
N LEU A 41 -18.55 18.49 5.53
CA LEU A 41 -18.01 19.10 4.32
C LEU A 41 -16.70 19.85 4.57
N ASP A 42 -16.39 20.18 5.84
CA ASP A 42 -15.25 21.04 6.20
C ASP A 42 -14.01 20.21 6.58
N THR A 43 -13.71 19.23 5.73
CA THR A 43 -12.64 18.25 5.98
C THR A 43 -11.24 18.81 5.68
N GLY A 44 -11.15 19.94 4.98
CA GLY A 44 -9.89 20.47 4.43
C GLY A 44 -9.22 19.56 3.38
N MET A 45 -9.87 18.46 3.00
CA MET A 45 -9.35 17.51 2.03
C MET A 45 -9.77 17.88 0.62
N VAL A 46 -8.89 17.57 -0.32
CA VAL A 46 -9.11 17.87 -1.73
C VAL A 46 -9.06 16.56 -2.51
N SER A 47 -10.23 16.13 -3.01
CA SER A 47 -10.35 14.91 -3.81
C SER A 47 -9.79 15.08 -5.22
N ARG A 48 -9.09 14.06 -5.69
CA ARG A 48 -8.46 13.98 -7.01
C ARG A 48 -8.51 12.54 -7.52
N SER A 49 -8.41 12.38 -8.83
CA SER A 49 -8.24 11.06 -9.45
C SER A 49 -7.26 11.15 -10.63
N ILE A 50 -6.49 10.08 -10.84
CA ILE A 50 -5.60 9.91 -11.99
C ILE A 50 -6.07 8.70 -12.80
N SER A 51 -6.11 8.86 -14.12
CA SER A 51 -6.35 7.80 -15.10
C SER A 51 -5.67 8.16 -16.41
N PHE A 52 -5.79 7.34 -17.45
CA PHE A 52 -5.30 7.73 -18.78
C PHE A 52 -5.99 8.98 -19.35
N GLU A 53 -7.20 9.30 -18.91
CA GLU A 53 -7.92 10.53 -19.31
C GLU A 53 -7.40 11.78 -18.61
N ASN A 54 -6.75 11.63 -17.44
CA ASN A 54 -6.15 12.72 -16.67
C ASN A 54 -4.86 12.23 -15.99
N PRO A 55 -3.75 12.11 -16.74
CA PRO A 55 -2.52 11.49 -16.22
C PRO A 55 -1.86 12.25 -15.07
N THR A 56 -2.14 13.55 -14.93
CA THR A 56 -1.61 14.39 -13.84
C THR A 56 -2.58 14.48 -12.66
N GLY A 57 -3.85 14.16 -12.87
CA GLY A 57 -4.91 14.36 -11.89
C GLY A 57 -5.24 15.83 -11.64
N ALA A 58 -4.79 16.75 -12.50
CA ALA A 58 -5.01 18.18 -12.33
C ALA A 58 -6.52 18.53 -12.46
N PRO A 59 -7.00 19.55 -11.73
CA PRO A 59 -8.39 19.97 -11.80
C PRO A 59 -8.81 20.38 -13.21
N GLY A 60 -9.93 19.85 -13.69
CA GLY A 60 -10.48 20.21 -15.01
C GLY A 60 -9.74 19.63 -16.22
N GLU A 61 -8.74 18.77 -16.01
CA GLU A 61 -7.94 18.20 -17.12
C GLU A 61 -8.45 16.85 -17.66
N GLY A 62 -9.45 16.24 -17.02
CA GLY A 62 -10.01 14.96 -17.45
C GLY A 62 -10.97 15.05 -18.64
N GLY A 63 -10.95 14.04 -19.52
CA GLY A 63 -11.89 13.89 -20.64
C GLY A 63 -11.70 14.92 -21.76
N LYS A 64 -10.50 15.52 -21.83
CA LYS A 64 -10.14 16.49 -22.89
C LYS A 64 -9.79 15.83 -24.21
N ALA A 65 -9.35 14.56 -24.19
CA ALA A 65 -9.11 13.81 -25.42
C ALA A 65 -10.43 13.66 -26.19
N ALA A 66 -10.42 14.01 -27.48
CA ALA A 66 -11.58 13.84 -28.34
C ALA A 66 -11.54 12.45 -28.99
N HIS A 67 -12.60 11.65 -28.80
CA HIS A 67 -12.77 10.43 -29.58
C HIS A 67 -13.70 10.68 -30.76
N PRO A 68 -13.37 10.24 -32.00
CA PRO A 68 -14.19 10.53 -33.19
C PRO A 68 -15.66 10.14 -33.07
N ARG A 69 -15.97 9.09 -32.31
CA ARG A 69 -17.36 8.64 -32.08
C ARG A 69 -18.10 9.39 -30.97
N HIS A 70 -17.40 10.00 -30.02
CA HIS A 70 -18.02 10.53 -28.79
C HIS A 70 -17.88 12.05 -28.63
N GLY A 71 -17.03 12.70 -29.42
CA GLY A 71 -16.76 14.13 -29.32
C GLY A 71 -15.91 14.51 -28.10
N VAL A 72 -15.80 15.81 -27.86
CA VAL A 72 -15.05 16.42 -26.74
C VAL A 72 -15.87 16.36 -25.45
N GLY A 73 -15.21 16.26 -24.29
CA GLY A 73 -15.88 16.22 -22.98
C GLY A 73 -16.50 14.87 -22.63
N ARG A 74 -16.12 13.82 -23.38
CA ARG A 74 -16.47 12.41 -23.16
C ARG A 74 -15.19 11.57 -23.09
N LYS A 75 -15.37 10.27 -22.92
CA LYS A 75 -14.29 9.27 -22.93
C LYS A 75 -13.52 9.30 -24.26
N GLY A 76 -12.28 9.74 -24.20
CA GLY A 76 -11.35 10.01 -25.30
C GLY A 76 -10.15 9.08 -25.34
N ALA A 77 -9.46 8.97 -24.21
CA ALA A 77 -8.27 8.15 -23.99
C ALA A 77 -8.36 7.33 -22.68
N PRO A 78 -9.34 6.41 -22.57
CA PRO A 78 -9.64 5.71 -21.31
C PRO A 78 -8.71 4.57 -20.94
N ASN A 79 -7.98 4.08 -21.93
CA ASN A 79 -7.15 2.91 -21.85
C ASN A 79 -5.87 3.17 -22.64
N ARG A 80 -4.93 2.26 -22.45
CA ARG A 80 -3.74 2.23 -23.28
C ARG A 80 -3.36 0.78 -23.57
N CYS A 81 -2.83 0.57 -24.76
CA CYS A 81 -2.14 -0.66 -25.11
C CYS A 81 -0.68 -0.54 -24.64
N ILE A 82 -0.26 -1.44 -23.76
CA ILE A 82 1.08 -1.45 -23.15
C ILE A 82 1.91 -2.54 -23.82
N LYS A 83 3.02 -2.16 -24.44
CA LYS A 83 3.87 -3.07 -25.21
C LYS A 83 4.69 -4.00 -24.30
N PRO A 84 5.19 -5.13 -24.82
CA PRO A 84 6.18 -5.95 -24.13
C PRO A 84 7.37 -5.12 -23.63
N GLY A 85 7.75 -5.30 -22.36
CA GLY A 85 8.83 -4.59 -21.69
C GLY A 85 8.53 -3.13 -21.33
N GLU A 86 7.39 -2.57 -21.75
CA GLU A 86 7.06 -1.18 -21.48
C GLU A 86 6.71 -0.97 -20.02
N THR A 87 7.26 0.10 -19.44
CA THR A 87 6.88 0.60 -18.11
C THR A 87 6.14 1.92 -18.24
N VAL A 88 5.02 2.00 -17.54
CA VAL A 88 4.10 3.13 -17.54
C VAL A 88 4.04 3.74 -16.16
N GLN A 89 4.15 5.05 -16.07
CA GLN A 89 3.83 5.77 -14.84
C GLN A 89 2.30 5.83 -14.68
N LEU A 90 1.80 5.26 -13.58
CA LEU A 90 0.39 5.32 -13.21
C LEU A 90 0.06 6.58 -12.43
N CYS A 91 0.97 7.02 -11.54
CA CYS A 91 0.85 8.29 -10.87
C CYS A 91 2.21 8.80 -10.39
N ASP A 92 2.25 10.10 -10.14
CA ASP A 92 3.35 10.80 -9.51
C ASP A 92 2.79 12.04 -8.80
N ILE A 93 2.43 11.84 -7.53
CA ILE A 93 1.62 12.77 -6.75
C ILE A 93 2.53 13.46 -5.75
N GLU A 94 2.53 14.80 -5.75
CA GLU A 94 3.22 15.62 -4.76
C GLU A 94 2.33 16.01 -3.57
N GLY A 95 2.96 16.19 -2.41
CA GLY A 95 2.35 16.70 -1.18
C GLY A 95 2.09 15.63 -0.12
N PRO A 96 1.46 16.02 1.00
CA PRO A 96 0.84 15.06 1.88
C PRO A 96 -0.52 14.64 1.30
N GLY A 97 -0.76 13.33 1.27
CA GLY A 97 -2.00 12.80 0.73
C GLY A 97 -2.20 11.34 1.11
N VAL A 98 -3.36 10.82 0.72
CA VAL A 98 -3.73 9.42 0.95
C VAL A 98 -4.36 8.88 -0.32
N ILE A 99 -3.74 7.87 -0.92
CA ILE A 99 -4.42 7.06 -1.94
C ILE A 99 -5.52 6.28 -1.23
N ARG A 100 -6.76 6.47 -1.67
CA ARG A 100 -7.96 5.90 -1.04
C ARG A 100 -8.44 4.65 -1.74
N HIS A 101 -8.20 4.57 -3.04
CA HIS A 101 -8.69 3.49 -3.87
C HIS A 101 -7.85 3.42 -5.14
N ILE A 102 -7.56 2.19 -5.57
CA ILE A 102 -7.03 1.93 -6.90
C ILE A 102 -7.96 0.92 -7.56
N TRP A 103 -8.49 1.29 -8.73
CA TRP A 103 -9.16 0.37 -9.64
C TRP A 103 -8.30 0.11 -10.86
N MET A 104 -8.31 -1.12 -11.34
CA MET A 104 -7.61 -1.52 -12.55
C MET A 104 -8.35 -2.65 -13.25
N THR A 105 -8.27 -2.68 -14.57
CA THR A 105 -8.56 -3.89 -15.33
C THR A 105 -7.60 -4.02 -16.50
N ALA A 106 -7.25 -5.25 -16.83
CA ALA A 106 -6.45 -5.59 -18.00
C ALA A 106 -7.13 -6.76 -18.72
N ASP A 107 -6.73 -7.01 -19.97
CA ASP A 107 -7.29 -8.12 -20.73
C ASP A 107 -7.16 -9.48 -19.98
N GLY A 108 -8.30 -10.13 -19.80
CA GLY A 108 -8.48 -11.19 -18.81
C GLY A 108 -7.98 -12.59 -19.22
N ARG A 109 -6.88 -12.73 -19.97
CA ARG A 109 -6.32 -14.07 -20.15
C ARG A 109 -5.49 -14.43 -18.92
N SER A 110 -5.74 -15.62 -18.36
CA SER A 110 -5.18 -16.08 -17.09
C SER A 110 -3.65 -16.04 -17.03
N GLU A 111 -2.94 -16.31 -18.12
CA GLU A 111 -1.48 -16.34 -18.13
C GLU A 111 -0.80 -14.97 -18.00
N ARG A 112 -1.56 -13.87 -18.06
CA ARG A 112 -1.04 -12.50 -18.20
C ARG A 112 -0.64 -11.86 -16.88
N PHE A 113 -1.46 -12.00 -15.83
CA PHE A 113 -1.36 -11.15 -14.64
C PHE A 113 -0.09 -11.38 -13.81
N ARG A 114 0.56 -12.55 -13.89
CA ARG A 114 1.83 -12.77 -13.19
C ARG A 114 3.02 -12.02 -13.77
N LYS A 115 2.94 -11.65 -15.04
CA LYS A 115 3.97 -10.88 -15.75
C LYS A 115 3.58 -9.41 -15.90
N LEU A 116 2.52 -8.98 -15.22
CA LEU A 116 2.18 -7.57 -15.10
C LEU A 116 2.60 -7.14 -13.71
N VAL A 117 3.55 -6.22 -13.60
CA VAL A 117 4.15 -5.86 -12.31
C VAL A 117 3.74 -4.45 -11.93
N ILE A 118 3.22 -4.28 -10.72
CA ILE A 118 2.95 -2.98 -10.13
C ILE A 118 4.05 -2.66 -9.11
N ARG A 119 4.57 -1.43 -9.17
CA ARG A 119 5.55 -0.92 -8.21
C ARG A 119 5.08 0.38 -7.59
N GLY A 120 5.22 0.51 -6.28
CA GLY A 120 4.84 1.69 -5.50
C GLY A 120 6.02 2.23 -4.70
N TYR A 121 6.22 3.55 -4.75
CA TYR A 121 7.34 4.26 -4.13
C TYR A 121 6.80 5.42 -3.28
N TRP A 122 7.37 5.55 -2.08
CA TRP A 122 7.00 6.61 -1.14
C TRP A 122 8.15 7.59 -0.95
N GLU A 123 7.83 8.85 -0.68
CA GLU A 123 8.77 9.87 -0.21
C GLU A 123 9.97 10.15 -1.13
N GLY A 124 9.89 9.74 -2.40
CA GLY A 124 10.98 9.88 -3.38
C GLY A 124 12.09 8.84 -3.26
N GLN A 125 11.86 7.75 -2.53
CA GLN A 125 12.84 6.67 -2.37
C GLN A 125 13.16 5.97 -3.72
N GLU A 126 14.36 5.39 -3.79
CA GLU A 126 14.85 4.68 -4.98
C GLU A 126 14.19 3.30 -5.15
N HIS A 127 14.14 2.50 -4.08
CA HIS A 127 13.60 1.14 -4.12
C HIS A 127 12.10 1.10 -3.84
N PRO A 128 11.30 0.26 -4.53
CA PRO A 128 9.87 0.20 -4.30
C PRO A 128 9.53 -0.40 -2.92
N SER A 129 8.51 0.15 -2.26
CA SER A 129 7.90 -0.44 -1.04
C SER A 129 6.83 -1.48 -1.39
N ILE A 130 6.25 -1.36 -2.58
CA ILE A 130 5.31 -2.31 -3.17
C ILE A 130 5.95 -2.82 -4.45
N GLU A 131 6.17 -4.13 -4.56
CA GLU A 131 6.58 -4.77 -5.81
C GLU A 131 5.95 -6.17 -5.88
N CYS A 132 4.91 -6.28 -6.68
CA CYS A 132 4.11 -7.49 -6.82
C CYS A 132 3.62 -7.64 -8.25
N PRO A 133 3.36 -8.88 -8.72
CA PRO A 133 2.46 -9.07 -9.83
C PRO A 133 1.09 -8.46 -9.52
N VAL A 134 0.43 -7.94 -10.55
CA VAL A 134 -0.81 -7.17 -10.44
C VAL A 134 -1.92 -8.02 -9.84
N GLY A 135 -2.06 -9.28 -10.27
CA GLY A 135 -3.08 -10.16 -9.70
C GLY A 135 -2.91 -10.35 -8.19
N ASP A 136 -1.69 -10.65 -7.76
CA ASP A 136 -1.35 -10.88 -6.36
C ASP A 136 -1.52 -9.60 -5.51
N PHE A 137 -1.21 -8.41 -6.05
CA PHE A 137 -1.47 -7.13 -5.37
C PHE A 137 -2.97 -6.86 -5.18
N PHE A 138 -3.77 -7.19 -6.19
CA PHE A 138 -5.23 -7.03 -6.18
C PHE A 138 -5.99 -8.23 -5.60
N GLY A 139 -5.29 -9.14 -4.92
CA GLY A 139 -5.92 -10.13 -4.06
C GLY A 139 -6.32 -11.43 -4.76
N PHE A 140 -5.75 -11.79 -5.92
CA PHE A 140 -5.98 -13.11 -6.51
C PHE A 140 -4.69 -13.76 -6.99
N ALA A 141 -4.41 -14.93 -6.43
CA ALA A 141 -3.22 -15.67 -6.75
C ALA A 141 -3.41 -16.46 -8.05
N HIS A 142 -2.28 -16.79 -8.67
CA HIS A 142 -2.25 -17.69 -9.83
C HIS A 142 -2.97 -17.19 -11.07
N SER A 143 -3.34 -15.90 -11.06
CA SER A 143 -4.12 -15.28 -12.12
C SER A 143 -5.47 -15.99 -12.37
N LYS A 144 -5.96 -16.70 -11.35
CA LYS A 144 -7.29 -17.30 -11.32
C LYS A 144 -8.26 -16.22 -10.85
N VAL A 145 -9.06 -15.71 -11.77
CA VAL A 145 -10.04 -14.67 -11.48
C VAL A 145 -11.32 -15.32 -10.97
N THR A 146 -11.47 -15.40 -9.64
CA THR A 146 -12.74 -15.74 -8.98
C THR A 146 -13.31 -14.47 -8.34
N GLY A 147 -14.60 -14.17 -8.56
CA GLY A 147 -15.20 -12.97 -7.97
C GLY A 147 -15.34 -13.11 -6.45
N TYR A 148 -14.91 -12.09 -5.69
CA TYR A 148 -15.07 -12.05 -4.23
C TYR A 148 -14.93 -10.61 -3.70
N GLN A 149 -15.20 -10.41 -2.40
CA GLN A 149 -14.90 -9.17 -1.69
C GLN A 149 -14.31 -9.44 -0.30
N SER A 150 -13.49 -8.50 0.18
CA SER A 150 -12.95 -8.40 1.53
C SER A 150 -12.92 -6.93 1.96
N ALA A 151 -12.44 -6.63 3.16
CA ALA A 151 -12.23 -5.27 3.64
C ALA A 151 -11.12 -4.53 2.86
N VAL A 152 -10.25 -5.27 2.17
CA VAL A 152 -9.10 -4.74 1.43
C VAL A 152 -9.36 -4.73 -0.07
N HIS A 153 -10.02 -5.76 -0.60
CA HIS A 153 -10.15 -6.01 -2.03
C HIS A 153 -11.60 -6.20 -2.45
N SER A 154 -11.92 -5.82 -3.68
CA SER A 154 -13.08 -6.37 -4.37
C SER A 154 -12.69 -6.75 -5.79
N LEU A 155 -12.98 -8.00 -6.17
CA LEU A 155 -12.63 -8.57 -7.47
C LEU A 155 -13.89 -8.94 -8.21
N GLY A 156 -14.12 -8.28 -9.36
CA GLY A 156 -15.18 -8.67 -10.27
C GLY A 156 -14.80 -9.92 -11.08
N PRO A 157 -15.77 -10.75 -11.50
CA PRO A 157 -15.53 -12.01 -12.23
C PRO A 157 -14.89 -11.83 -13.61
N LYS A 158 -14.75 -10.58 -14.08
CA LYS A 158 -14.07 -10.21 -15.33
C LYS A 158 -12.80 -9.37 -15.07
N ALA A 159 -12.13 -9.59 -13.94
CA ALA A 159 -10.93 -8.87 -13.53
C ALA A 159 -11.14 -7.35 -13.39
N GLY A 160 -12.27 -6.95 -12.81
CA GLY A 160 -12.42 -5.61 -12.25
C GLY A 160 -11.76 -5.60 -10.88
N MET A 161 -10.51 -5.13 -10.82
CA MET A 161 -9.63 -5.28 -9.66
C MET A 161 -9.66 -4.00 -8.83
N ASN A 162 -9.97 -4.11 -7.54
CA ASN A 162 -10.02 -2.96 -6.63
C ASN A 162 -9.21 -3.26 -5.37
N ILE A 163 -8.48 -2.25 -4.88
CA ILE A 163 -7.90 -2.23 -3.54
C ILE A 163 -8.34 -0.94 -2.84
N TRP A 164 -8.84 -1.08 -1.61
CA TRP A 164 -9.46 -0.02 -0.81
C TRP A 164 -8.61 0.41 0.39
N LEU A 165 -7.42 -0.20 0.54
CA LEU A 165 -6.53 0.07 1.66
C LEU A 165 -5.94 1.49 1.56
N PRO A 166 -6.11 2.34 2.58
CA PRO A 166 -5.54 3.68 2.57
C PRO A 166 -4.01 3.65 2.53
N MET A 167 -3.41 4.42 1.61
CA MET A 167 -1.95 4.51 1.43
C MET A 167 -1.51 5.97 1.63
N PRO A 168 -1.23 6.38 2.89
CA PRO A 168 -0.78 7.73 3.20
C PRO A 168 0.67 7.96 2.74
N PHE A 169 0.99 9.20 2.35
CA PHE A 169 2.32 9.68 1.99
C PHE A 169 2.46 11.16 2.38
N ASN A 170 3.66 11.60 2.75
CA ASN A 170 3.91 12.96 3.26
C ASN A 170 4.47 13.90 2.20
N ARG A 171 5.32 13.40 1.29
CA ARG A 171 5.97 14.20 0.25
C ARG A 171 5.57 13.79 -1.14
N ARG A 172 5.57 12.48 -1.41
CA ARG A 172 5.39 11.96 -2.77
C ARG A 172 4.92 10.51 -2.80
N ALA A 173 4.01 10.20 -3.71
CA ALA A 173 3.64 8.83 -4.07
C ALA A 173 3.81 8.63 -5.57
N ARG A 174 4.56 7.59 -5.96
CA ARG A 174 4.74 7.20 -7.36
C ARG A 174 4.34 5.74 -7.54
N PHE A 175 3.54 5.46 -8.56
CA PHE A 175 3.24 4.10 -8.99
C PHE A 175 3.61 3.88 -10.45
N THR A 176 4.14 2.70 -10.74
CA THR A 176 4.43 2.27 -12.11
C THR A 176 3.82 0.91 -12.38
N PHE A 177 3.51 0.66 -13.65
CA PHE A 177 3.08 -0.62 -14.17
C PHE A 177 4.03 -1.07 -15.28
N THR A 178 4.51 -2.30 -15.21
CA THR A 178 5.38 -2.89 -16.23
C THR A 178 4.71 -4.09 -16.85
N ASN A 179 4.68 -4.16 -18.18
CA ASN A 179 4.28 -5.35 -18.90
C ASN A 179 5.51 -6.21 -19.20
N GLU A 180 5.75 -7.26 -18.42
CA GLU A 180 6.83 -8.23 -18.62
C GLU A 180 6.37 -9.44 -19.47
N ASN A 181 5.18 -9.38 -20.08
CA ASN A 181 4.77 -10.36 -21.08
C ASN A 181 5.53 -10.13 -22.40
N ASP A 182 5.44 -11.15 -23.27
CA ASP A 182 5.92 -11.14 -24.65
C ASP A 182 4.86 -10.65 -25.66
N PHE A 183 3.68 -10.23 -25.17
CA PHE A 183 2.61 -9.63 -25.98
C PHE A 183 2.07 -8.34 -25.35
N GLU A 184 1.36 -7.56 -26.16
CA GLU A 184 0.71 -6.33 -25.73
C GLU A 184 -0.51 -6.58 -24.83
N VAL A 185 -0.76 -5.65 -23.90
CA VAL A 185 -1.86 -5.72 -22.94
C VAL A 185 -2.63 -4.41 -22.94
N TRP A 186 -3.95 -4.51 -23.10
CA TRP A 186 -4.85 -3.37 -22.92
C TRP A 186 -5.19 -3.19 -21.45
N MET A 187 -5.02 -1.96 -20.95
CA MET A 187 -5.26 -1.62 -19.55
C MET A 187 -6.18 -0.41 -19.41
N TYR A 188 -7.01 -0.44 -18.37
CA TYR A 188 -7.69 0.71 -17.78
C TYR A 188 -7.31 0.79 -16.30
N TYR A 189 -7.23 2.01 -15.75
CA TYR A 189 -7.04 2.18 -14.32
C TYR A 189 -7.59 3.54 -13.85
N GLN A 190 -7.79 3.63 -12.53
CA GLN A 190 -8.06 4.87 -11.82
C GLN A 190 -7.40 4.80 -10.44
N ILE A 191 -6.70 5.86 -10.04
CA ILE A 191 -6.16 6.04 -8.69
C ILE A 191 -6.90 7.22 -8.08
N ASP A 192 -7.69 6.96 -7.04
CA ASP A 192 -8.43 7.98 -6.30
C ASP A 192 -7.68 8.33 -5.03
N TYR A 193 -7.49 9.62 -4.79
CA TYR A 193 -6.71 10.11 -3.65
C TYR A 193 -7.24 11.43 -3.12
N THR A 194 -6.86 11.74 -1.88
CA THR A 194 -7.10 13.03 -1.25
C THR A 194 -5.78 13.70 -0.95
N LEU A 195 -5.66 14.98 -1.30
CA LEU A 195 -4.62 15.86 -0.76
C LEU A 195 -5.11 16.49 0.54
N GLN A 196 -4.22 16.68 1.50
CA GLN A 196 -4.51 17.29 2.78
C GLN A 196 -3.30 18.06 3.31
N THR A 197 -3.52 18.96 4.27
CA THR A 197 -2.48 19.88 4.75
C THR A 197 -1.41 19.18 5.58
N VAL A 198 -1.79 18.26 6.45
CA VAL A 198 -0.87 17.54 7.34
C VAL A 198 -1.35 16.11 7.54
N LEU A 199 -0.42 15.16 7.60
CA LEU A 199 -0.60 13.83 8.16
C LEU A 199 0.35 13.69 9.36
N PRO A 200 0.05 12.81 10.34
CA PRO A 200 0.99 12.53 11.43
C PRO A 200 2.38 12.15 10.89
N GLU A 201 3.44 12.65 11.53
CA GLU A 201 4.82 12.37 11.10
C GLU A 201 5.14 10.87 11.10
N ASP A 202 4.55 10.12 12.04
CA ASP A 202 4.74 8.68 12.21
C ASP A 202 3.68 7.83 11.48
N VAL A 203 2.89 8.43 10.58
CA VAL A 203 1.92 7.67 9.77
C VAL A 203 2.65 6.60 8.95
N GLY A 204 2.11 5.37 8.95
CA GLY A 204 2.75 4.23 8.27
C GLY A 204 2.80 4.38 6.75
N ARG A 205 3.53 3.49 6.08
CA ARG A 205 3.50 3.35 4.62
C ARG A 205 3.05 1.94 4.28
N LEU A 206 2.27 1.79 3.21
CA LEU A 206 1.92 0.46 2.74
C LEU A 206 3.16 -0.20 2.12
N HIS A 207 3.47 -1.40 2.58
CA HIS A 207 4.43 -2.28 1.94
C HIS A 207 3.72 -3.55 1.49
N ALA A 208 4.08 -4.06 0.32
CA ALA A 208 3.63 -5.35 -0.18
C ALA A 208 4.78 -6.00 -0.93
N CYS A 209 5.05 -7.26 -0.61
CA CYS A 209 6.07 -8.04 -1.28
C CYS A 209 5.48 -9.34 -1.81
N PHE A 210 5.82 -9.67 -3.05
CA PHE A 210 5.52 -10.97 -3.62
C PHE A 210 6.67 -11.95 -3.37
N ARG A 211 6.32 -13.18 -2.98
CA ARG A 211 7.27 -14.29 -2.84
C ARG A 211 6.66 -15.55 -3.44
N ARG A 212 7.53 -16.38 -4.00
CA ARG A 212 7.17 -17.68 -4.56
C ARG A 212 8.32 -18.65 -4.33
N GLU A 213 7.96 -19.87 -3.95
CA GLU A 213 8.85 -21.01 -3.86
C GLU A 213 8.16 -22.18 -4.56
N ASN A 214 8.88 -22.90 -5.41
CA ASN A 214 8.32 -24.01 -6.19
C ASN A 214 9.44 -24.96 -6.68
N PRO A 215 9.57 -26.16 -6.09
CA PRO A 215 8.81 -26.68 -4.95
C PRO A 215 9.20 -25.98 -3.64
N THR A 216 8.37 -26.09 -2.61
CA THR A 216 8.76 -25.78 -1.22
C THR A 216 9.66 -26.87 -0.64
N THR A 217 10.50 -26.51 0.33
CA THR A 217 11.38 -27.46 1.03
C THR A 217 10.70 -28.06 2.26
N LEU A 218 10.67 -29.39 2.36
CA LEU A 218 10.07 -30.08 3.51
C LEU A 218 10.79 -29.70 4.81
N LYS A 219 10.00 -29.41 5.86
CA LYS A 219 10.46 -28.99 7.20
C LYS A 219 11.15 -27.62 7.25
N GLU A 220 11.08 -26.85 6.17
CA GLU A 220 11.50 -25.45 6.16
C GLU A 220 10.25 -24.57 6.04
N ASP A 221 10.18 -23.53 6.87
CA ASP A 221 9.06 -22.60 6.86
C ASP A 221 9.09 -21.74 5.57
N PHE A 222 7.97 -21.68 4.85
CA PHE A 222 7.84 -20.71 3.77
C PHE A 222 7.69 -19.30 4.36
N VAL A 223 8.69 -18.45 4.14
CA VAL A 223 8.70 -17.08 4.69
C VAL A 223 7.68 -16.19 3.94
N LEU A 224 6.56 -15.87 4.57
CA LEU A 224 5.55 -14.92 4.05
C LEU A 224 6.09 -13.49 4.00
N LEU A 225 6.66 -13.01 5.10
CA LEU A 225 7.23 -11.67 5.24
C LEU A 225 8.67 -11.78 5.76
N PRO A 226 9.69 -11.37 4.98
CA PRO A 226 11.07 -11.31 5.46
C PRO A 226 11.21 -10.36 6.65
N LYS A 227 12.20 -10.63 7.51
CA LYS A 227 12.49 -9.83 8.71
C LYS A 227 12.49 -8.33 8.42
N ARG A 228 11.73 -7.60 9.23
CA ARG A 228 11.70 -6.13 9.27
C ARG A 228 12.26 -5.67 10.61
N SER A 229 13.01 -4.57 10.59
CA SER A 229 13.65 -4.01 11.80
C SER A 229 13.02 -2.70 12.26
N GLN A 230 12.05 -2.19 11.50
CA GLN A 230 11.34 -0.96 11.76
C GLN A 230 9.97 -1.28 12.36
N LYS A 231 9.45 -0.34 13.17
CA LYS A 231 8.07 -0.40 13.68
C LYS A 231 7.09 -0.55 12.51
N GLY A 232 6.14 -1.47 12.65
CA GLY A 232 5.13 -1.71 11.64
C GLY A 232 3.96 -2.52 12.17
N ARG A 233 3.02 -2.81 11.28
CA ARG A 233 1.90 -3.72 11.53
C ARG A 233 1.74 -4.63 10.33
N PHE A 234 1.72 -5.94 10.58
CA PHE A 234 1.29 -6.90 9.57
C PHE A 234 -0.24 -6.85 9.46
N ILE A 235 -0.75 -6.66 8.24
CA ILE A 235 -2.18 -6.46 7.98
C ILE A 235 -2.85 -7.63 7.24
N GLY A 236 -2.07 -8.58 6.72
CA GLY A 236 -2.59 -9.76 6.05
C GLY A 236 -1.66 -10.31 4.97
N SER A 237 -2.05 -11.45 4.41
CA SER A 237 -1.37 -12.15 3.32
C SER A 237 -2.39 -12.74 2.36
N LEU A 238 -2.08 -12.69 1.07
CA LEU A 238 -2.72 -13.50 0.05
C LEU A 238 -1.85 -14.75 -0.19
N MET A 239 -2.46 -15.94 -0.13
CA MET A 239 -1.76 -17.20 -0.39
C MET A 239 -2.33 -17.87 -1.63
N GLY A 240 -1.45 -18.40 -2.48
CA GLY A 240 -1.80 -19.23 -3.61
C GLY A 240 -0.99 -20.51 -3.57
N ILE A 241 -1.67 -21.65 -3.49
CA ILE A 241 -1.06 -22.95 -3.27
C ILE A 241 -1.41 -23.87 -4.42
N ARG A 242 -0.37 -24.54 -4.97
CA ARG A 242 -0.50 -25.62 -5.93
C ARG A 242 0.08 -26.88 -5.30
N THR A 243 -0.73 -27.91 -5.20
CA THR A 243 -0.30 -29.19 -4.64
C THR A 243 0.27 -30.08 -5.75
N GLU A 244 1.45 -30.64 -5.51
CA GLU A 244 2.08 -31.62 -6.41
C GLU A 244 1.73 -33.08 -6.04
N HIS A 245 0.95 -33.27 -4.97
CA HIS A 245 0.57 -34.56 -4.40
C HIS A 245 -0.86 -34.51 -3.83
N PRO A 246 -1.56 -35.66 -3.73
CA PRO A 246 -2.98 -35.68 -3.36
C PRO A 246 -3.24 -35.60 -1.84
N HIS A 247 -2.19 -35.60 -1.02
CA HIS A 247 -2.33 -35.54 0.43
C HIS A 247 -2.65 -34.12 0.91
N TRP A 248 -3.22 -34.03 2.10
CA TRP A 248 -3.47 -32.77 2.78
C TRP A 248 -2.17 -32.01 3.03
N TRP A 249 -2.14 -30.74 2.65
CA TRP A 249 -0.95 -29.88 2.69
C TRP A 249 -0.97 -28.86 3.82
N GLY A 250 -2.13 -28.63 4.44
CA GLY A 250 -2.36 -27.47 5.31
C GLY A 250 -2.09 -27.71 6.80
N GLU A 251 -1.48 -28.82 7.22
CA GLU A 251 -1.10 -29.02 8.63
C GLU A 251 -0.05 -28.01 9.13
N GLY A 252 0.67 -27.34 8.22
CA GLY A 252 1.70 -26.38 8.60
C GLY A 252 1.13 -25.14 9.31
N GLU A 253 1.64 -24.86 10.50
CA GLU A 253 1.27 -23.71 11.32
C GLU A 253 1.87 -22.39 10.81
N MET A 254 1.15 -21.28 11.04
CA MET A 254 1.71 -19.94 10.84
C MET A 254 2.49 -19.48 12.07
N LYS A 255 3.68 -18.92 11.85
CA LYS A 255 4.58 -18.43 12.91
C LYS A 255 4.92 -16.95 12.72
N ALA A 256 4.79 -16.16 13.78
CA ALA A 256 5.32 -14.80 13.81
C ALA A 256 6.33 -14.64 14.95
N TYR A 257 7.56 -14.31 14.56
CA TYR A 257 8.67 -13.98 15.45
C TYR A 257 8.72 -12.46 15.61
N LEU A 258 8.50 -11.97 16.83
CA LEU A 258 8.37 -10.56 17.16
C LEU A 258 9.55 -10.08 18.01
N ASP A 259 10.00 -8.85 17.77
CA ASP A 259 10.85 -8.03 18.66
C ASP A 259 11.83 -8.76 19.61
N GLY A 260 12.74 -9.55 19.04
CA GLY A 260 13.81 -10.24 19.78
C GLY A 260 13.65 -11.75 19.88
N ASP A 261 12.54 -12.31 19.39
CA ASP A 261 12.37 -13.76 19.23
C ASP A 261 13.53 -14.36 18.43
N THR A 262 13.97 -15.54 18.88
CA THR A 262 15.08 -16.31 18.28
C THR A 262 14.58 -17.69 17.88
N ASP A 263 14.61 -18.65 18.79
CA ASP A 263 14.33 -20.06 18.48
C ASP A 263 12.83 -20.39 18.42
N PHE A 264 11.98 -19.58 19.06
CA PHE A 264 10.54 -19.83 19.16
C PHE A 264 9.73 -18.56 18.86
N PRO A 265 8.58 -18.68 18.17
CA PRO A 265 7.76 -17.53 17.80
C PRO A 265 6.84 -17.09 18.96
N THR A 266 6.61 -15.79 19.08
CA THR A 266 5.57 -15.23 19.96
C THR A 266 4.16 -15.65 19.53
N ILE A 267 3.89 -15.74 18.22
CA ILE A 267 2.59 -16.20 17.70
C ILE A 267 2.82 -17.51 16.94
N CYS A 268 2.14 -18.56 17.39
CA CYS A 268 2.17 -19.89 16.78
C CYS A 268 0.73 -20.35 16.52
N GLY A 269 0.39 -20.60 15.26
CA GLY A 269 -0.90 -21.16 14.84
C GLY A 269 -0.96 -22.68 14.97
N THR A 270 -2.00 -23.26 14.38
CA THR A 270 -2.30 -24.70 14.44
C THR A 270 -2.38 -25.39 13.07
N GLY A 271 -2.60 -24.61 12.00
CA GLY A 271 -2.70 -25.09 10.63
C GLY A 271 -2.92 -23.94 9.65
N ALA A 272 -2.79 -24.21 8.36
CA ALA A 272 -2.93 -23.23 7.30
C ALA A 272 -4.41 -22.89 7.02
N GLU A 273 -5.32 -23.86 7.15
CA GLU A 273 -6.76 -23.64 7.12
C GLU A 273 -7.21 -22.80 8.32
N ASP A 274 -6.65 -23.08 9.49
CA ASP A 274 -6.97 -22.37 10.72
C ASP A 274 -6.53 -20.90 10.61
N TYR A 275 -5.36 -20.65 10.00
CA TYR A 275 -4.85 -19.31 9.76
C TYR A 275 -5.77 -18.46 8.86
N VAL A 276 -6.43 -19.07 7.88
CA VAL A 276 -7.43 -18.38 7.04
C VAL A 276 -8.84 -18.43 7.63
N GLY A 277 -8.99 -18.86 8.88
CA GLY A 277 -10.25 -18.89 9.63
C GLY A 277 -11.23 -19.96 9.16
N LEU A 278 -10.72 -21.05 8.59
CA LEU A 278 -11.48 -22.24 8.20
C LEU A 278 -11.15 -23.40 9.13
N SER A 279 -11.68 -24.59 8.86
CA SER A 279 -11.42 -25.80 9.66
C SER A 279 -11.66 -27.07 8.85
N TRP A 280 -10.99 -28.17 9.21
CA TRP A 280 -11.15 -29.47 8.54
C TRP A 280 -10.91 -29.39 7.02
N GLY A 281 -9.81 -28.74 6.64
CA GLY A 281 -9.45 -28.46 5.25
C GLY A 281 -9.83 -27.05 4.78
N ILE A 282 -9.56 -26.76 3.50
CA ILE A 282 -9.94 -25.51 2.85
C ILE A 282 -11.29 -25.68 2.13
N GLN A 283 -12.18 -24.71 2.34
CA GLN A 283 -13.47 -24.60 1.64
C GLN A 283 -13.53 -23.31 0.84
N GLU A 284 -14.28 -23.30 -0.26
CA GLU A 284 -14.61 -22.08 -0.98
C GLU A 284 -15.61 -21.26 -0.15
N ALA A 285 -15.08 -20.32 0.64
CA ALA A 285 -15.83 -19.48 1.54
C ALA A 285 -15.10 -18.14 1.70
N THR A 286 -15.74 -17.05 1.28
CA THR A 286 -15.16 -15.70 1.34
C THR A 286 -15.89 -14.86 2.37
N PHE A 287 -15.13 -14.26 3.27
CA PHE A 287 -15.62 -13.36 4.31
C PHE A 287 -14.92 -12.01 4.23
N LEU A 288 -15.42 -11.05 5.01
CA LEU A 288 -14.89 -9.69 4.99
C LEU A 288 -13.40 -9.62 5.38
N TYR A 289 -12.93 -10.47 6.30
CA TYR A 289 -11.56 -10.40 6.84
C TYR A 289 -10.71 -11.66 6.59
N ASN A 290 -11.30 -12.74 6.08
CA ASN A 290 -10.64 -14.03 5.90
C ASN A 290 -11.37 -14.89 4.83
N GLY A 291 -10.80 -16.04 4.50
CA GLY A 291 -11.44 -17.04 3.63
C GLY A 291 -10.61 -17.48 2.43
N CYS A 292 -11.26 -18.20 1.51
CA CYS A 292 -10.68 -18.73 0.28
C CYS A 292 -11.69 -18.63 -0.88
N SER A 293 -11.20 -18.28 -2.07
CA SER A 293 -11.94 -18.14 -3.34
C SER A 293 -11.44 -19.08 -4.44
#